data_AF-A0A7W1GMG2-F1
#
_entry.id   AF-A0A7W1GMG2-F1
#
_cell.length_a   1.000
_cell.length_b   1.000
_cell.length_c   1.000
_cell.angle_alpha   90.00
_cell.angle_beta   90.00
_cell.angle_gamma   90.00
#
_symmetry.space_group_name_H-M   'P 1'
#
loop_
_entity.id
_entity.type
_entity.pdbx_description
1 polymer ?
#
loop_
_entity_poly.entity_id
_entity_poly.type
_entity_poly.pdbx_seq_one_letter_code
_entity_poly.pdbx_strand_id
1 'polypeptide(L)'
;MKLHVQRLRPDAVLPDRAYAGDAGLDLVTCDRVTLGPGERVAARTGLAVAIPDGHAGFVQPRSGLAARHGITIVNSPGLIDAGYRGEILVILLNTDSSEAFTVEPGMRIAQLVIVPVPALELVEVDELPGSERGERGFGSSAV
;
A
#
# COMPACT_ATOMS: atom_id res chain seq x y z
N MET A 1 15.76 4.12 -12.68
CA MET A 1 15.25 4.73 -11.44
C MET A 1 15.93 4.06 -10.24
N LYS A 2 16.27 4.81 -9.20
CA LYS A 2 16.80 4.27 -7.93
C LYS A 2 15.83 4.64 -6.81
N LEU A 3 15.58 3.72 -5.89
CA LEU A 3 14.83 3.97 -4.67
C LEU A 3 15.82 3.93 -3.50
N HIS A 4 16.02 5.04 -2.79
CA HIS A 4 16.82 5.01 -1.57
C HIS A 4 15.96 4.49 -0.41
N VAL A 5 16.53 3.59 0.39
CA VAL A 5 15.87 2.95 1.53
C VAL A 5 16.78 3.05 2.75
N GLN A 6 16.21 3.45 3.88
CA GLN A 6 16.88 3.52 5.18
C GLN A 6 16.23 2.52 6.13
N ARG A 7 17.04 1.69 6.79
CA ARG A 7 16.60 0.92 7.95
C ARG A 7 16.55 1.84 9.17
N LEU A 8 15.38 1.97 9.77
CA LEU A 8 15.16 2.67 11.04
C LEU A 8 15.31 1.75 12.24
N ARG A 9 15.18 0.44 12.02
CA ARG A 9 15.46 -0.60 13.01
C ARG A 9 16.54 -1.58 12.52
N PRO A 10 17.37 -2.15 13.41
CA PRO A 10 18.38 -3.13 13.04
C PRO A 10 17.81 -4.43 12.45
N ASP A 11 16.60 -4.81 12.87
CA ASP A 11 15.88 -6.01 12.44
C ASP A 11 15.01 -5.80 11.19
N ALA A 12 15.02 -4.59 10.61
CA ALA A 12 14.28 -4.30 9.38
C ALA A 12 14.86 -5.05 8.18
N VAL A 13 13.99 -5.72 7.43
CA VAL A 13 14.36 -6.47 6.23
C VAL A 13 14.18 -5.58 5.01
N LEU A 14 15.21 -5.49 4.15
CA LEU A 14 15.07 -4.74 2.90
C LEU A 14 14.08 -5.47 1.99
N PRO A 15 13.16 -4.75 1.34
CA PRO A 15 12.12 -5.37 0.54
C PRO A 15 12.72 -5.82 -0.79
N ASP A 16 12.25 -6.95 -1.30
CA ASP A 16 12.67 -7.52 -2.57
C ASP A 16 11.46 -7.99 -3.39
N ARG A 17 11.67 -8.21 -4.67
CA ARG A 17 10.67 -8.83 -5.55
C ARG A 17 10.70 -10.35 -5.33
N ALA A 18 9.54 -11.00 -5.39
CA ALA A 18 9.50 -12.46 -5.30
C ALA A 18 10.05 -13.09 -6.59
N TYR A 19 9.74 -12.50 -7.74
CA TYR A 19 10.22 -12.90 -9.06
C TYR A 19 10.71 -11.73 -9.89
N ALA A 20 11.56 -12.02 -10.87
CA ALA A 20 11.98 -11.04 -11.87
C ALA A 20 10.75 -10.53 -12.64
N GLY A 21 10.54 -9.22 -12.63
CA GLY A 21 9.43 -8.57 -13.32
C GLY A 21 8.18 -8.31 -12.46
N ASP A 22 8.11 -8.81 -11.22
CA ASP A 22 7.02 -8.46 -10.31
C ASP A 22 6.94 -6.94 -10.12
N ALA A 23 5.74 -6.37 -9.99
CA ALA A 23 5.56 -4.93 -9.85
C ALA A 23 5.92 -4.41 -8.45
N GLY A 24 5.58 -5.18 -7.41
CA GLY A 24 5.74 -4.81 -6.01
C GLY A 24 7.03 -5.31 -5.36
N LEU A 25 7.49 -4.58 -4.35
CA LEU A 25 8.53 -5.00 -3.40
C LEU A 25 7.84 -5.47 -2.11
N ASP A 26 8.06 -6.71 -1.70
CA ASP A 26 7.40 -7.28 -0.50
C ASP A 26 7.87 -6.53 0.77
N LEU A 27 6.94 -5.90 1.48
CA LEU A 27 7.18 -5.22 2.76
C LEU A 27 7.06 -6.21 3.92
N VAL A 28 8.09 -6.21 4.76
CA VAL A 28 8.22 -7.10 5.91
C VAL A 28 7.96 -6.32 7.20
N THR A 29 7.21 -6.92 8.12
CA THR A 29 6.97 -6.31 9.43
C THR A 29 8.06 -6.65 10.45
N CYS A 30 8.29 -5.72 11.37
CA CYS A 30 9.14 -5.93 12.54
C CYS A 30 8.33 -6.13 13.84
N ASP A 31 6.99 -6.16 13.75
CA ASP A 31 6.11 -6.27 14.90
C ASP A 31 5.54 -7.68 15.03
N ARG A 32 5.31 -8.11 16.28
CA ARG A 32 4.43 -9.23 16.61
C ARG A 32 3.10 -8.67 17.08
N VAL A 33 2.01 -8.99 16.40
CA VAL A 33 0.67 -8.54 16.78
C VAL A 33 -0.40 -9.52 16.32
N THR A 34 -1.39 -9.77 17.18
CA THR A 34 -2.58 -10.55 16.83
C THR A 34 -3.73 -9.58 16.56
N LEU A 35 -4.35 -9.72 15.39
CA LEU A 35 -5.58 -9.02 15.03
C LEU A 35 -6.77 -9.98 15.22
N GLY A 36 -7.66 -9.66 16.15
CA GLY A 36 -8.96 -10.31 16.24
C GLY A 36 -9.86 -9.99 15.02
N PRO A 37 -11.00 -10.67 14.89
CA PRO A 37 -11.99 -10.36 13.85
C PRO A 37 -12.39 -8.88 13.84
N GLY A 38 -12.29 -8.22 12.68
CA GLY A 38 -12.62 -6.80 12.51
C GLY A 38 -11.60 -5.81 13.10
N GLU A 39 -10.53 -6.28 13.74
CA GLU A 39 -9.50 -5.41 14.31
C GLU A 39 -8.52 -4.89 13.26
N ARG A 40 -7.90 -3.75 13.57
CA ARG A 40 -6.86 -3.13 12.72
C ARG A 40 -5.66 -2.70 13.55
N VAL A 41 -4.49 -2.71 12.93
CA VAL A 41 -3.24 -2.23 13.54
C VAL A 41 -2.35 -1.56 12.50
N ALA A 42 -1.62 -0.52 12.91
CA ALA A 42 -0.53 0.04 12.13
C ALA A 42 0.75 -0.76 12.41
N ALA A 43 1.04 -1.75 11.56
CA ALA A 43 2.23 -2.58 11.68
C ALA A 43 3.46 -1.86 11.13
N ARG A 44 4.55 -1.85 11.90
CA ARG A 44 5.83 -1.22 11.53
C ARG A 44 6.64 -2.09 10.59
N THR A 45 7.26 -1.47 9.57
CA THR A 45 8.20 -2.14 8.66
C THR A 45 9.66 -1.95 9.06
N GLY A 46 9.96 -0.95 9.89
CA GLY A 46 11.31 -0.52 10.21
C GLY A 46 12.03 0.18 9.05
N LEU A 47 11.31 0.61 8.01
CA LEU A 47 11.88 1.20 6.80
C LEU A 47 11.35 2.61 6.54
N ALA A 48 12.26 3.51 6.16
CA ALA A 48 11.92 4.75 5.46
C ALA A 48 12.44 4.67 4.02
N VAL A 49 11.78 5.38 3.11
CA VAL A 49 12.16 5.44 1.69
C VAL A 49 12.19 6.87 1.19
N ALA A 50 12.99 7.13 0.16
CA ALA A 50 12.91 8.37 -0.62
C ALA A 50 12.34 8.05 -1.99
N ILE A 51 11.01 8.20 -2.14
CA ILE A 51 10.35 8.06 -3.43
C ILE A 51 10.87 9.16 -4.37
N PRO A 52 11.27 8.83 -5.62
CA PRO A 52 11.76 9.82 -6.57
C PRO A 52 10.69 10.86 -6.92
N ASP A 53 11.12 12.09 -7.24
CA ASP A 53 10.21 13.13 -7.71
C ASP A 53 9.43 12.67 -8.96
N GLY A 54 8.18 13.14 -9.08
CA GLY A 54 7.26 12.70 -10.14
C GLY A 54 6.79 11.25 -9.99
N HIS A 55 6.97 10.62 -8.83
CA HIS A 55 6.47 9.29 -8.52
C HIS A 55 5.76 9.26 -7.17
N ALA A 56 4.93 8.23 -6.98
CA ALA A 56 4.33 7.88 -5.70
C ALA A 56 4.58 6.39 -5.39
N GLY A 57 4.67 6.08 -4.10
CA GLY A 57 4.62 4.70 -3.62
C GLY A 57 3.19 4.31 -3.26
N PHE A 58 2.77 3.12 -3.67
CA PHE A 58 1.48 2.55 -3.33
C PHE A 58 1.67 1.24 -2.58
N VAL A 59 1.28 1.23 -1.31
CA VAL A 59 1.28 0.06 -0.44
C VAL A 59 -0.01 -0.73 -0.69
N GLN A 60 0.13 -1.97 -1.15
CA GLN A 60 -1.00 -2.83 -1.55
C GLN A 60 -1.04 -4.13 -0.74
N PRO A 61 -2.25 -4.72 -0.55
CA PRO A 61 -2.40 -6.04 0.05
C PRO A 61 -1.68 -7.12 -0.75
N ARG A 62 -1.29 -8.20 -0.07
CA ARG A 62 -0.78 -9.42 -0.71
C ARG A 62 -1.95 -10.37 -0.93
N SER A 63 -2.17 -10.78 -2.18
CA SER A 63 -3.32 -11.63 -2.56
C SER A 63 -3.43 -12.91 -1.73
N GLY A 64 -2.29 -13.54 -1.40
CA GLY A 64 -2.27 -14.74 -0.57
C GLY A 64 -2.74 -14.55 0.87
N LEU A 65 -2.47 -13.38 1.48
CA LEU A 65 -2.97 -13.06 2.82
C LEU A 65 -4.46 -12.69 2.80
N ALA A 66 -4.87 -11.93 1.78
CA ALA A 66 -6.27 -11.58 1.58
C ALA A 66 -7.15 -12.82 1.38
N ALA A 67 -6.76 -13.71 0.46
CA ALA A 67 -7.57 -14.88 0.10
C ALA A 67 -7.62 -15.97 1.17
N ARG A 68 -6.55 -16.15 1.95
CA ARG A 68 -6.47 -17.25 2.95
C ARG A 68 -6.83 -16.84 4.37
N HIS A 69 -6.69 -15.57 4.70
CA HIS A 69 -6.78 -15.09 6.09
C HIS A 69 -7.60 -13.81 6.24
N GLY A 70 -8.22 -13.29 5.17
CA GLY A 70 -8.98 -12.06 5.24
C GLY A 70 -8.14 -10.82 5.59
N ILE A 71 -6.82 -10.85 5.35
CA ILE A 71 -5.97 -9.71 5.69
C ILE A 71 -5.90 -8.73 4.53
N THR A 72 -6.34 -7.50 4.80
CA THR A 72 -6.27 -6.37 3.87
C THR A 72 -5.60 -5.17 4.53
N ILE A 73 -5.53 -4.06 3.80
CA ILE A 73 -4.99 -2.78 4.26
C ILE A 73 -6.12 -1.75 4.20
N VAL A 74 -6.40 -1.09 5.32
CA VAL A 74 -7.56 -0.19 5.49
C VAL A 74 -7.55 0.94 4.46
N ASN A 75 -6.38 1.55 4.24
CA ASN A 75 -6.19 2.66 3.32
C ASN A 75 -5.68 2.21 1.94
N SER A 76 -5.92 0.96 1.53
CA SER A 76 -5.43 0.44 0.25
C SER A 76 -6.05 1.17 -0.96
N PRO A 77 -5.24 1.56 -1.97
CA PRO A 77 -3.78 1.53 -1.97
C PRO A 77 -3.21 2.67 -1.11
N GLY A 78 -2.32 2.35 -0.17
CA GLY A 78 -1.73 3.33 0.75
C GLY A 78 -0.72 4.22 0.04
N LEU A 79 -1.00 5.52 -0.06
CA LEU A 79 -0.14 6.50 -0.73
C LEU A 79 1.07 6.90 0.12
N ILE A 80 2.26 6.82 -0.47
CA ILE A 80 3.53 7.31 0.06
C ILE A 80 4.06 8.40 -0.88
N ASP A 81 4.08 9.63 -0.40
CA ASP A 81 4.50 10.80 -1.18
C ASP A 81 6.02 10.87 -1.41
N ALA A 82 6.42 11.50 -2.51
CA ALA A 82 7.83 11.82 -2.83
C ALA A 82 8.59 12.50 -1.69
N GLY A 83 7.92 13.38 -0.94
CA GLY A 83 8.49 14.11 0.19
C GLY A 83 8.55 13.33 1.50
N TYR A 84 7.88 12.18 1.62
CA TYR A 84 7.79 11.45 2.88
C TYR A 84 9.13 10.79 3.26
N ARG A 85 9.56 10.94 4.51
CA ARG A 85 10.79 10.34 5.06
C ARG A 85 10.59 9.61 6.38
N GLY A 86 9.33 9.48 6.81
CA GLY A 86 8.99 8.70 7.99
C GLY A 86 9.01 7.20 7.71
N GLU A 87 8.69 6.43 8.74
CA GLU A 87 8.56 4.98 8.63
C GLU A 87 7.32 4.61 7.79
N ILE A 88 7.47 3.66 6.87
CA ILE A 88 6.32 3.04 6.20
C ILE A 88 5.58 2.18 7.23
N LEU A 89 4.37 2.61 7.60
CA LEU A 89 3.43 1.84 8.41
C LEU A 89 2.38 1.19 7.51
N VAL A 90 2.02 -0.06 7.82
CA VAL A 90 0.99 -0.80 7.08
C VAL A 90 -0.23 -0.95 7.99
N ILE A 91 -1.35 -0.31 7.62
CA ILE A 91 -2.59 -0.34 8.40
C ILE A 91 -3.36 -1.63 8.05
N LEU A 92 -2.95 -2.74 8.66
CA LEU A 92 -3.58 -4.03 8.46
C LEU A 92 -4.99 -4.06 9.07
N LEU A 93 -5.90 -4.76 8.40
CA LEU A 93 -7.25 -5.07 8.86
C LEU A 93 -7.50 -6.56 8.69
N ASN A 94 -8.04 -7.18 9.73
CA ASN A 94 -8.60 -8.52 9.64
C ASN A 94 -10.09 -8.42 9.26
N THR A 95 -10.44 -8.86 8.05
CA THR A 95 -11.82 -8.90 7.57
C THR A 95 -12.52 -10.22 7.86
N ASP A 96 -11.81 -11.21 8.41
CA ASP A 96 -12.45 -12.44 8.88
C ASP A 96 -13.38 -12.12 10.05
N SER A 97 -14.53 -12.79 10.10
CA SER A 97 -15.56 -12.55 11.09
C SER A 97 -15.42 -13.40 12.36
N SER A 98 -14.55 -14.41 12.34
CA SER A 98 -14.38 -15.36 13.46
C SER A 98 -12.93 -15.69 13.80
N GLU A 99 -12.04 -15.69 12.82
CA GLU A 99 -10.65 -16.11 13.00
C GLU A 99 -9.73 -14.93 13.30
N ALA A 100 -8.90 -15.08 14.33
CA ALA A 100 -7.81 -14.14 14.60
C ALA A 100 -6.60 -14.46 13.72
N PHE A 101 -5.83 -13.43 13.37
CA PHE A 101 -4.60 -13.58 12.60
C PHE A 101 -3.41 -12.99 13.35
N THR A 102 -2.35 -13.78 13.53
CA THR A 102 -1.11 -13.30 14.14
C THR A 102 -0.09 -12.97 13.07
N VAL A 103 0.34 -11.71 13.08
CA VAL A 103 1.49 -11.21 12.34
C VAL A 103 2.73 -11.44 13.20
N GLU A 104 3.77 -12.01 12.59
CA GLU A 104 5.06 -12.26 13.21
C GLU A 104 6.15 -11.40 12.57
N PRO A 105 7.19 -10.99 13.33
CA PRO A 105 8.37 -10.35 12.76
C PRO A 105 8.95 -11.20 11.63
N GLY A 106 9.32 -10.56 10.52
CA GLY A 106 9.80 -11.26 9.33
C GLY A 106 8.70 -11.69 8.36
N MET A 107 7.42 -11.58 8.71
CA MET A 107 6.33 -11.83 7.77
C MET A 107 6.20 -10.71 6.73
N ARG A 108 6.03 -11.12 5.47
CA ARG A 108 5.69 -10.23 4.35
C ARG A 108 4.21 -9.89 4.40
N ILE A 109 3.86 -8.65 4.74
CA ILE A 109 2.49 -8.23 5.06
C ILE A 109 1.84 -7.37 3.97
N ALA A 110 2.63 -6.70 3.14
CA ALA A 110 2.17 -5.83 2.06
C ALA A 110 3.19 -5.83 0.92
N GLN A 111 2.90 -5.10 -0.16
CA GLN A 111 3.84 -4.86 -1.24
C GLN A 111 3.84 -3.37 -1.64
N LEU A 112 5.02 -2.82 -1.90
CA LEU A 112 5.20 -1.44 -2.33
C LEU A 112 5.38 -1.38 -3.85
N VAL A 113 4.49 -0.68 -4.56
CA VAL A 113 4.59 -0.43 -5.99
C VAL A 113 4.94 1.05 -6.21
N ILE A 114 5.96 1.33 -7.03
CA ILE A 114 6.34 2.70 -7.38
C ILE A 114 5.79 3.02 -8.77
N VAL A 115 5.01 4.10 -8.89
CA VAL A 115 4.41 4.51 -10.16
C VAL A 115 4.69 5.98 -10.47
N PRO A 116 4.82 6.36 -11.75
CA PRO A 116 4.91 7.76 -12.13
C PRO A 116 3.59 8.47 -11.83
N VAL A 117 3.69 9.70 -11.34
CA VAL A 117 2.56 10.62 -11.12
C VAL A 117 2.90 11.94 -11.82
N PRO A 118 2.21 12.26 -12.94
CA PRO A 118 2.48 13.49 -13.67
C PRO A 118 2.10 14.70 -12.82
N ALA A 119 2.87 15.78 -12.96
CA ALA A 119 2.48 17.07 -12.40
C ALA A 119 1.19 17.55 -13.08
N LEU A 120 0.31 18.19 -12.31
CA LEU A 120 -0.91 18.80 -12.80
C LEU A 120 -1.01 20.25 -12.31
N GLU A 121 -1.66 21.07 -13.11
CA GLU A 121 -2.08 22.41 -12.76
C GLU A 121 -3.61 22.40 -12.65
N LEU A 122 -4.14 23.00 -11.58
CA LEU A 122 -5.58 23.15 -11.42
C LEU A 122 -6.02 24.38 -12.22
N VAL A 123 -6.94 24.16 -13.17
CA VAL A 123 -7.57 25.22 -13.96
C VAL A 123 -9.07 25.21 -13.68
N GLU A 124 -9.55 26.26 -13.01
CA GLU A 124 -10.97 26.45 -12.72
C GLU A 124 -11.71 26.94 -13.97
N VAL A 125 -12.89 26.35 -14.25
CA VAL A 125 -13.72 26.66 -15.43
C VAL A 125 -15.19 26.65 -15.04
N ASP A 126 -16.01 27.45 -15.74
CA ASP A 126 -17.46 27.47 -15.52
C ASP A 126 -18.15 26.18 -16.00
N GLU A 127 -17.62 25.56 -17.07
CA GLU A 127 -18.15 24.31 -17.64
C GLU A 127 -17.01 23.35 -18.05
N LEU A 128 -17.16 22.06 -17.72
CA LEU A 128 -16.21 21.03 -18.12
C LEU A 128 -16.39 20.63 -19.59
N PRO A 129 -15.32 20.24 -20.31
CA PRO A 129 -15.45 19.64 -21.64
C PRO A 129 -16.34 18.39 -21.60
N GLY A 130 -17.22 18.24 -22.60
CA GLY A 130 -18.05 17.05 -22.74
C GLY A 130 -17.24 15.76 -22.92
N SER A 131 -17.80 14.63 -22.49
CA SER A 131 -17.22 13.30 -22.73
C SER A 131 -18.32 12.28 -23.03
N GLU A 132 -17.95 11.16 -23.67
CA GLU A 132 -18.90 10.06 -23.90
C GLU A 132 -19.50 9.55 -22.60
N ARG A 133 -18.74 9.51 -21.50
CA ARG A 133 -19.23 9.08 -20.18
C ARG A 133 -20.18 10.10 -19.55
N GLY A 134 -19.92 11.40 -19.69
CA GLY A 134 -20.64 12.47 -19.01
C GLY A 134 -20.66 12.25 -17.49
N GLU A 135 -21.82 12.47 -16.86
CA GLU A 135 -22.03 12.34 -15.41
C GLU A 135 -22.28 10.90 -14.92
N ARG A 136 -22.16 9.90 -15.80
CA ARG A 136 -22.52 8.51 -15.50
C ARG A 136 -21.44 7.79 -14.66
N GLY A 137 -21.78 7.38 -13.44
CA GLY A 137 -20.94 6.61 -12.51
C GLY A 137 -21.72 5.55 -11.70
N PHE A 138 -21.06 4.89 -10.74
CA PHE A 138 -21.68 3.91 -9.82
C PHE A 138 -22.44 2.74 -10.50
N GLY A 139 -21.77 2.02 -11.40
CA GLY A 139 -22.38 0.88 -12.12
C GLY A 139 -23.14 1.27 -13.39
N SER A 140 -22.95 2.48 -13.89
CA SER A 140 -23.64 3.02 -15.07
C SER A 140 -23.35 2.33 -16.41
N SER A 141 -22.39 1.41 -16.47
CA SER A 141 -22.08 0.59 -17.66
C SER A 141 -22.69 -0.81 -17.60
N ALA A 142 -23.66 -1.02 -16.69
CA ALA A 142 -24.39 -2.27 -16.41
C ALA A 142 -23.60 -3.35 -15.64
N VAL A 143 -24.36 -4.36 -15.21
CA VAL A 143 -23.90 -5.73 -14.91
C VAL A 143 -23.87 -6.51 -16.22
#